data_AF-A0A9X9M9F0-F1
#
_entry.id   AF-A0A9X9M9F0-F1
#
_cell.length_a   1.000
_cell.length_b   1.000
_cell.length_c   1.000
_cell.angle_alpha   90.00
_cell.angle_beta   90.00
_cell.angle_gamma   90.00
#
_symmetry.space_group_name_H-M   'P 1'
#
loop_
_entity.id
_entity.type
_entity.pdbx_description
1 polymer ?
#
loop_
_entity_poly.entity_id
_entity_poly.type
_entity_poly.pdbx_seq_one_letter_code
_entity_poly.pdbx_strand_id
1 'polypeptide(L)'
;MDFLWFYKFMALLWKNFILKRRQLVALIVEFILTLLFASTLLLTRKSLIIKKSGPFNYSLQPVDELPALLEMAITFPGRWELAFVPSKSVVVKNIIELVKRDLHYNFSVQGFSSERDFEKYVKQENNSKKVLVAIIFDHEFQNSNDPLPFKVKYFLRFSSFQRNKYVSFFRTDGWETGVLFPPFPSLGPRSQSNSNGGHPGYITEGFLAMQHAVDQAIMKYYNHTATQKLFQDVTVFVQRFPYPEYSHDYFFTFFGIVIPLVILFIFSMNHLTLIQSIVWEKEKRLKEYLLMIGLSNWMLWAAYFFTFLSLYSVIILLMCIVFFAKIEPVPVIQHSDPSLVFVFLLCFAIATIFFSFMVSTFFNK
;
A
#
# COMPACT_ATOMS: atom_id res chain seq x y z
N MET A 1 -52.70 -17.34 -28.44
CA MET A 1 -51.31 -17.51 -28.03
C MET A 1 -51.32 -18.04 -26.61
N ASP A 2 -50.97 -19.31 -26.43
CA ASP A 2 -51.27 -20.05 -25.21
C ASP A 2 -50.31 -19.65 -24.08
N PHE A 3 -50.81 -18.83 -23.16
CA PHE A 3 -50.14 -18.45 -21.90
C PHE A 3 -49.94 -19.63 -20.92
N LEU A 4 -50.23 -20.87 -21.33
CA LEU A 4 -50.12 -22.07 -20.49
C LEU A 4 -48.70 -22.24 -19.91
N TRP A 5 -47.66 -21.92 -20.69
CA TRP A 5 -46.28 -21.97 -20.22
C TRP A 5 -46.01 -20.97 -19.08
N PHE A 6 -46.58 -19.77 -19.16
CA PHE A 6 -46.47 -18.75 -18.13
C PHE A 6 -47.16 -19.19 -16.83
N TYR A 7 -48.36 -19.78 -16.90
CA TYR A 7 -49.05 -20.31 -15.71
C TYR A 7 -48.27 -21.45 -15.06
N LYS A 8 -47.71 -22.37 -15.85
CA LYS A 8 -46.82 -23.44 -15.35
C LYS A 8 -45.60 -22.86 -14.64
N PHE A 9 -44.99 -21.81 -15.21
CA PHE A 9 -43.84 -21.14 -14.62
C PHE A 9 -44.19 -20.40 -13.31
N MET A 10 -45.32 -19.70 -13.28
CA MET A 10 -45.82 -19.03 -12.06
C MET A 10 -46.15 -20.02 -10.94
N ALA A 11 -46.72 -21.18 -11.27
CA ALA A 11 -46.96 -22.24 -10.30
C ALA A 11 -45.64 -22.80 -9.72
N LEU A 12 -44.59 -22.92 -10.54
CA LEU A 12 -43.24 -23.31 -10.10
C LEU A 12 -42.61 -22.26 -9.17
N LEU A 13 -42.72 -20.98 -9.52
CA LEU A 13 -42.26 -19.89 -8.64
C LEU A 13 -43.01 -19.93 -7.31
N TRP A 14 -44.33 -20.06 -7.36
CA TRP A 14 -45.18 -20.14 -6.16
C TRP A 14 -44.79 -21.31 -5.26
N LYS A 15 -44.59 -22.50 -5.84
CA LYS A 15 -44.06 -23.68 -5.14
C LYS A 15 -42.72 -23.35 -4.46
N ASN A 16 -41.77 -22.75 -5.18
CA ASN A 16 -40.44 -22.45 -4.65
C ASN A 16 -40.50 -21.42 -3.51
N PHE A 17 -41.33 -20.38 -3.64
CA PHE A 17 -41.58 -19.41 -2.56
C PHE A 17 -42.23 -20.06 -1.34
N ILE A 18 -43.19 -20.97 -1.52
CA ILE A 18 -43.79 -21.72 -0.40
C ILE A 18 -42.75 -22.61 0.28
N LEU A 19 -41.93 -23.34 -0.48
CA LEU A 19 -40.88 -24.18 0.08
C LEU A 19 -39.89 -23.36 0.89
N LYS A 20 -39.53 -22.16 0.43
CA LYS A 20 -38.68 -21.25 1.18
C LYS A 20 -39.36 -20.69 2.42
N ARG A 21 -40.63 -20.29 2.32
CA ARG A 21 -41.41 -19.85 3.48
C ARG A 21 -41.53 -20.93 4.55
N ARG A 22 -41.53 -22.21 4.17
CA ARG A 22 -41.52 -23.35 5.12
C ARG A 22 -40.16 -23.54 5.81
N GLN A 23 -39.06 -23.06 5.22
CA GLN A 23 -37.74 -22.95 5.84
C GLN A 23 -37.63 -21.66 6.68
N LEU A 24 -38.67 -21.37 7.48
CA LEU A 24 -38.84 -20.13 8.24
C LEU A 24 -37.66 -19.86 9.19
N VAL A 25 -37.11 -20.92 9.80
CA VAL A 25 -35.95 -20.82 10.70
C VAL A 25 -34.73 -20.28 9.95
N ALA A 26 -34.43 -20.79 8.76
CA ALA A 26 -33.27 -20.33 7.98
C ALA A 26 -33.42 -18.86 7.58
N LEU A 27 -34.61 -18.46 7.11
CA LEU A 27 -34.90 -17.07 6.78
C LEU A 27 -34.79 -16.15 8.00
N ILE A 28 -35.33 -16.56 9.16
CA ILE A 28 -35.22 -15.78 10.41
C ILE A 28 -33.75 -15.61 10.81
N VAL A 29 -32.98 -16.70 10.80
CA VAL A 29 -31.55 -16.65 11.15
C VAL A 29 -30.80 -15.69 10.23
N GLU A 30 -31.11 -15.70 8.95
CA GLU A 30 -30.51 -14.83 7.95
C GLU A 30 -30.86 -13.34 8.15
N PHE A 31 -32.13 -13.05 8.43
CA PHE A 31 -32.56 -11.69 8.78
C PHE A 31 -31.90 -11.21 10.07
N ILE A 32 -31.85 -12.05 11.11
CA ILE A 32 -31.19 -11.72 12.37
C ILE A 32 -29.69 -11.46 12.15
N LEU A 33 -29.02 -12.31 11.36
CA LEU A 33 -27.60 -12.16 11.05
C LEU A 33 -27.34 -10.84 10.32
N THR A 34 -28.17 -10.51 9.33
CA THR A 34 -28.04 -9.26 8.57
C THR A 34 -28.29 -8.04 9.47
N LEU A 35 -29.30 -8.10 10.35
CA LEU A 35 -29.59 -7.04 11.33
C LEU A 35 -28.48 -6.89 12.37
N LEU A 36 -27.87 -7.98 12.83
CA LEU A 36 -26.78 -7.97 13.78
C LEU A 36 -25.53 -7.32 13.17
N PHE A 37 -25.20 -7.68 11.93
CA PHE A 37 -24.10 -7.03 11.21
C PHE A 37 -24.38 -5.56 10.93
N ALA A 38 -25.61 -5.24 10.50
CA ALA A 38 -26.03 -3.86 10.30
C ALA A 38 -25.89 -3.05 11.59
N SER A 39 -26.44 -3.53 12.70
CA SER A 39 -26.36 -2.87 14.01
C SER A 39 -24.91 -2.67 14.43
N THR A 40 -24.06 -3.70 14.31
CA THR A 40 -22.63 -3.62 14.67
C THR A 40 -21.90 -2.58 13.82
N LEU A 41 -22.19 -2.55 12.52
CA LEU A 41 -21.58 -1.60 11.60
C LEU A 41 -22.01 -0.16 11.89
N LEU A 42 -23.30 0.07 12.15
CA LEU A 42 -23.80 1.40 12.50
C LEU A 42 -23.28 1.85 13.87
N LEU A 43 -23.17 0.95 14.84
CA LEU A 43 -22.61 1.23 16.16
C LEU A 43 -21.12 1.56 16.11
N THR A 44 -20.35 0.81 15.32
CA THR A 44 -18.91 1.11 15.09
C THR A 44 -18.74 2.43 14.34
N ARG A 45 -19.60 2.73 13.35
CA ARG A 45 -19.60 4.03 12.67
C ARG A 45 -19.89 5.18 13.64
N LYS A 46 -20.87 5.01 14.54
CA LYS A 46 -21.22 6.01 15.55
C LYS A 46 -20.11 6.20 16.60
N SER A 47 -19.39 5.14 16.95
CA SER A 47 -18.38 5.17 18.01
C SER A 47 -17.04 5.74 17.54
N LEU A 48 -16.72 5.61 16.26
CA LEU A 48 -15.46 6.09 15.68
C LEU A 48 -15.63 7.52 15.14
N ILE A 49 -15.10 8.49 15.88
CA ILE A 49 -15.10 9.90 15.50
C ILE A 49 -14.04 10.15 14.41
N ILE A 50 -14.40 10.93 13.40
CA ILE A 50 -13.47 11.44 12.39
C ILE A 50 -12.55 12.46 13.06
N LYS A 51 -11.24 12.17 13.09
CA LYS A 51 -10.25 13.08 13.67
C LYS A 51 -9.69 13.99 12.58
N LYS A 52 -9.67 15.30 12.83
CA LYS A 52 -8.93 16.24 11.98
C LYS A 52 -7.49 16.35 12.47
N SER A 53 -6.54 16.27 11.55
CA SER A 53 -5.10 16.30 11.83
C SER A 53 -4.42 17.35 10.95
N GLY A 54 -3.57 18.17 11.57
CA GLY A 54 -2.82 19.24 10.88
C GLY A 54 -3.40 20.63 11.18
N PRO A 55 -2.97 21.67 10.42
CA PRO A 55 -1.91 21.64 9.40
C PRO A 55 -0.53 21.34 10.00
N PHE A 56 0.36 20.76 9.19
CA PHE A 56 1.73 20.44 9.63
C PHE A 56 2.74 21.35 8.94
N ASN A 57 3.49 22.09 9.74
CA ASN A 57 4.65 22.85 9.30
C ASN A 57 5.92 22.19 9.82
N TYR A 58 6.93 22.14 8.98
CA TYR A 58 8.21 21.49 9.29
C TYR A 58 9.31 22.53 9.43
N SER A 59 10.19 22.32 10.41
CA SER A 59 11.34 23.17 10.62
C SER A 59 12.37 23.01 9.50
N LEU A 60 13.14 24.08 9.26
CA LEU A 60 14.32 24.07 8.42
C LEU A 60 15.33 23.04 8.97
N GLN A 61 15.99 22.31 8.07
CA GLN A 61 17.05 21.37 8.40
C GLN A 61 18.35 21.83 7.71
N PRO A 62 19.44 22.07 8.46
CA PRO A 62 20.74 22.35 7.87
C PRO A 62 21.25 21.11 7.13
N VAL A 63 21.97 21.35 6.02
CA VAL A 63 22.60 20.27 5.23
C VAL A 63 24.08 20.13 5.56
N ASP A 64 24.69 21.17 6.15
CA ASP A 64 26.11 21.21 6.50
C ASP A 64 26.45 20.41 7.77
N GLU A 65 25.45 20.04 8.56
CA GLU A 65 25.66 19.30 9.80
C GLU A 65 25.87 17.81 9.54
N LEU A 66 26.94 17.26 10.12
CA LEU A 66 27.16 15.83 10.14
C LEU A 66 26.07 15.14 10.98
N PRO A 67 25.55 13.99 10.53
CA PRO A 67 24.56 13.26 11.30
C PRO A 67 25.13 12.80 12.65
N ALA A 68 24.30 12.87 13.70
CA ALA A 68 24.62 12.38 15.05
C ALA A 68 25.11 10.91 15.10
N LEU A 69 24.83 10.13 14.06
CA LEU A 69 25.36 8.78 13.87
C LEU A 69 26.90 8.74 13.88
N LEU A 70 27.56 9.77 13.34
CA LEU A 70 29.03 9.84 13.25
C LEU A 70 29.68 10.29 14.57
N GLU A 71 28.92 11.00 15.40
CA GLU A 71 29.34 11.43 16.75
C GLU A 71 29.20 10.30 17.78
N MET A 72 28.22 9.40 17.58
CA MET A 72 27.97 8.30 18.49
C MET A 72 28.96 7.14 18.26
N ALA A 73 30.09 7.15 18.99
CA ALA A 73 31.15 6.13 18.99
C ALA A 73 30.70 4.68 19.35
N ILE A 74 29.40 4.45 19.56
CA ILE A 74 28.82 3.20 20.05
C ILE A 74 28.54 2.20 18.91
N THR A 75 28.41 2.66 17.65
CA THR A 75 28.04 1.78 16.51
C THR A 75 29.24 1.10 15.83
N PHE A 76 30.43 1.68 15.87
CA PHE A 76 31.65 1.08 15.33
C PHE A 76 32.90 1.62 16.05
N PRO A 77 33.82 0.76 16.54
CA PRO A 77 35.01 1.19 17.28
C PRO A 77 36.15 1.71 16.38
N GLY A 78 35.95 1.86 15.07
CA GLY A 78 36.96 2.33 14.11
C GLY A 78 36.56 3.61 13.37
N ARG A 79 37.46 4.13 12.54
CA ARG A 79 37.21 5.34 11.72
C ARG A 79 36.35 5.00 10.51
N TRP A 80 35.42 5.89 10.18
CA TRP A 80 34.63 5.79 8.95
C TRP A 80 35.50 5.98 7.71
N GLU A 81 35.26 5.15 6.70
CA GLU A 81 35.99 5.18 5.43
C GLU A 81 35.18 5.90 4.34
N LEU A 82 35.82 6.85 3.66
CA LEU A 82 35.36 7.43 2.40
C LEU A 82 36.05 6.71 1.25
N ALA A 83 35.26 5.99 0.46
CA ALA A 83 35.76 5.34 -0.74
C ALA A 83 35.60 6.26 -1.96
N PHE A 84 36.52 6.19 -2.92
CA PHE A 84 36.36 6.93 -4.17
C PHE A 84 36.87 6.15 -5.39
N VAL A 85 36.25 6.42 -6.54
CA VAL A 85 36.56 5.80 -7.83
C VAL A 85 36.50 6.86 -8.94
N PRO A 86 37.49 6.95 -9.85
CA PRO A 86 38.71 6.14 -9.95
C PRO A 86 39.90 6.71 -9.17
N SER A 87 40.74 5.84 -8.59
CA SER A 87 41.95 6.21 -7.85
C SER A 87 43.10 6.72 -8.70
N LYS A 88 43.05 6.47 -10.01
CA LYS A 88 44.07 6.93 -10.97
C LYS A 88 44.07 8.45 -11.15
N SER A 89 42.94 9.11 -10.92
CA SER A 89 42.80 10.56 -11.10
C SER A 89 43.25 11.31 -9.84
N VAL A 90 44.27 12.17 -10.00
CA VAL A 90 44.75 13.07 -8.95
C VAL A 90 43.69 14.13 -8.64
N VAL A 91 42.92 14.56 -9.66
CA VAL A 91 41.82 15.51 -9.50
C VAL A 91 40.76 14.96 -8.57
N VAL A 92 40.30 13.73 -8.80
CA VAL A 92 39.29 13.08 -7.95
C VAL A 92 39.82 12.95 -6.53
N LYS A 93 41.07 12.51 -6.35
CA LYS A 93 41.68 12.42 -5.01
C LYS A 93 41.69 13.77 -4.28
N ASN A 94 42.04 14.85 -4.97
CA ASN A 94 42.05 16.20 -4.39
C ASN A 94 40.65 16.65 -3.97
N ILE A 95 39.62 16.36 -4.78
CA ILE A 95 38.22 16.68 -4.44
C ILE A 95 37.82 15.96 -3.15
N ILE A 96 38.16 14.67 -2.99
CA ILE A 96 37.80 13.90 -1.80
C ILE A 96 38.54 14.41 -0.54
N GLU A 97 39.80 14.84 -0.69
CA GLU A 97 40.52 15.49 0.41
C GLU A 97 39.89 16.84 0.81
N LEU A 98 39.36 17.60 -0.16
CA LEU A 98 38.58 18.82 0.13
C LEU A 98 37.30 18.49 0.90
N VAL A 99 36.55 17.46 0.47
CA VAL A 99 35.34 16.98 1.18
C VAL A 99 35.67 16.61 2.62
N LYS A 100 36.73 15.83 2.83
CA LYS A 100 37.20 15.44 4.17
C LYS A 100 37.51 16.65 5.04
N ARG A 101 38.17 17.66 4.48
CA ARG A 101 38.53 18.90 5.19
C ARG A 101 37.29 19.71 5.57
N ASP A 102 36.35 19.85 4.64
CA ASP A 102 35.15 20.67 4.81
C ASP A 102 34.16 20.05 5.80
N LEU A 103 34.07 18.72 5.87
CA LEU A 103 33.23 18.02 6.85
C LEU A 103 33.81 18.05 8.28
N HIS A 104 35.03 18.52 8.50
CA HIS A 104 35.67 18.57 9.82
C HIS A 104 35.69 17.23 10.60
N TYR A 105 35.64 16.09 9.90
CA TYR A 105 35.67 14.75 10.50
C TYR A 105 36.85 13.93 9.98
N ASN A 106 37.45 13.12 10.85
CA ASN A 106 38.65 12.36 10.51
C ASN A 106 38.34 11.03 9.78
N PHE A 107 37.89 11.14 8.54
CA PHE A 107 37.66 9.98 7.66
C PHE A 107 38.97 9.35 7.16
N SER A 108 39.01 8.02 7.06
CA SER A 108 40.01 7.29 6.27
C SER A 108 39.61 7.33 4.80
N VAL A 109 40.50 7.76 3.91
CA VAL A 109 40.21 7.89 2.47
C VAL A 109 40.81 6.70 1.74
N GLN A 110 40.00 5.96 1.00
CA GLN A 110 40.39 4.76 0.27
C GLN A 110 40.02 4.87 -1.22
N GLY A 111 41.02 4.85 -2.10
CA GLY A 111 40.80 4.91 -3.55
C GLY A 111 40.75 3.52 -4.18
N PHE A 112 39.87 3.31 -5.15
CA PHE A 112 39.81 2.09 -5.97
C PHE A 112 39.95 2.40 -7.46
N SER A 113 40.59 1.49 -8.19
CA SER A 113 40.89 1.70 -9.62
C SER A 113 39.64 1.60 -10.50
N SER A 114 38.70 0.73 -10.12
CA SER A 114 37.43 0.50 -10.81
C SER A 114 36.30 0.24 -9.81
N GLU A 115 35.05 0.38 -10.25
CA GLU A 115 33.88 0.05 -9.43
C GLU A 115 33.89 -1.43 -9.00
N ARG A 116 34.36 -2.33 -9.87
CA ARG A 116 34.44 -3.76 -9.58
C ARG A 116 35.40 -4.07 -8.43
N ASP A 117 36.50 -3.32 -8.33
CA ASP A 117 37.47 -3.49 -7.24
C ASP A 117 36.89 -3.02 -5.91
N PHE A 118 36.16 -1.89 -5.94
CA PHE A 118 35.40 -1.41 -4.79
C PHE A 118 34.35 -2.44 -4.34
N GLU A 119 33.59 -3.01 -5.27
CA GLU A 119 32.59 -4.04 -4.95
C GLU A 119 33.21 -5.30 -4.34
N LYS A 120 34.36 -5.75 -4.85
CA LYS A 120 35.10 -6.88 -4.26
C LYS A 120 35.57 -6.55 -2.84
N TYR A 121 36.05 -5.33 -2.61
CA TYR A 121 36.50 -4.88 -1.29
C TYR A 121 35.36 -4.85 -0.26
N VAL A 122 34.20 -4.34 -0.64
CA VAL A 122 33.01 -4.27 0.24
C VAL A 122 32.44 -5.66 0.53
N LYS A 123 32.56 -6.60 -0.42
CA LYS A 123 32.14 -8.01 -0.25
C LYS A 123 33.02 -8.78 0.73
N GLN A 124 34.25 -8.33 0.99
CA GLN A 124 35.08 -8.94 2.03
C GLN A 124 34.47 -8.69 3.41
N GLU A 125 34.58 -9.69 4.30
CA GLU A 125 33.93 -9.65 5.60
C GLU A 125 34.28 -8.36 6.39
N ASN A 126 33.25 -7.75 6.95
CA ASN A 126 33.31 -6.58 7.84
C ASN A 126 33.68 -5.21 7.19
N ASN A 127 34.18 -5.16 5.95
CA ASN A 127 34.53 -3.89 5.28
C ASN A 127 33.29 -3.06 4.93
N SER A 128 32.17 -3.70 4.59
CA SER A 128 30.89 -3.02 4.32
C SER A 128 30.39 -2.18 5.50
N LYS A 129 30.77 -2.51 6.74
CA LYS A 129 30.41 -1.74 7.93
C LYS A 129 31.29 -0.51 8.13
N LYS A 130 32.50 -0.50 7.57
CA LYS A 130 33.49 0.59 7.71
C LYS A 130 33.27 1.72 6.71
N VAL A 131 32.90 1.36 5.48
CA VAL A 131 32.66 2.32 4.41
C VAL A 131 31.38 3.09 4.68
N LEU A 132 31.50 4.41 4.86
CA LEU A 132 30.35 5.29 5.04
C LEU A 132 29.66 5.50 3.69
N VAL A 133 30.42 6.00 2.72
CA VAL A 133 29.97 6.27 1.35
C VAL A 133 31.12 6.04 0.38
N ALA A 134 30.79 5.56 -0.82
CA ALA A 134 31.70 5.57 -1.95
C ALA A 134 31.24 6.59 -2.99
N ILE A 135 32.17 7.46 -3.41
CA ILE A 135 31.93 8.52 -4.40
C ILE A 135 32.53 8.05 -5.73
N ILE A 136 31.67 7.82 -6.70
CA ILE A 136 32.04 7.25 -8.00
C ILE A 136 31.83 8.30 -9.07
N PHE A 137 32.90 8.73 -9.72
CA PHE A 137 32.82 9.65 -10.85
C PHE A 137 32.64 8.87 -12.15
N ASP A 138 31.55 9.16 -12.87
CA ASP A 138 31.23 8.56 -14.17
C ASP A 138 31.94 9.32 -15.28
N HIS A 139 33.26 9.15 -15.32
CA HIS A 139 34.13 9.75 -16.32
C HIS A 139 35.37 8.89 -16.57
N GLU A 140 35.69 8.65 -17.85
CA GLU A 140 36.89 7.93 -18.25
C GLU A 140 38.08 8.89 -18.33
N PHE A 141 38.97 8.83 -17.33
CA PHE A 141 40.23 9.57 -17.33
C PHE A 141 41.31 8.75 -18.06
N GLN A 142 41.91 9.30 -19.11
CA GLN A 142 42.99 8.65 -19.86
C GLN A 142 44.34 8.82 -19.14
N ASN A 143 44.58 10.01 -18.58
CA ASN A 143 45.72 10.33 -17.75
C ASN A 143 45.31 10.68 -16.31
N SER A 144 46.26 10.60 -15.39
CA SER A 144 46.04 10.92 -13.97
C SER A 144 45.68 12.39 -13.71
N ASN A 145 46.07 13.28 -14.62
CA ASN A 145 45.91 14.73 -14.49
C ASN A 145 44.80 15.29 -15.39
N ASP A 146 44.01 14.43 -16.03
CA ASP A 146 42.91 14.88 -16.88
C ASP A 146 41.89 15.67 -16.03
N PRO A 147 41.42 16.83 -16.54
CA PRO A 147 40.49 17.68 -15.81
C PRO A 147 39.12 17.03 -15.69
N LEU A 148 38.35 17.47 -14.70
CA LEU A 148 36.95 17.09 -14.58
C LEU A 148 36.13 17.71 -15.74
N PRO A 149 35.14 17.02 -16.33
CA PRO A 149 34.25 17.62 -17.32
C PRO A 149 33.31 18.64 -16.69
N PHE A 150 32.97 19.72 -17.41
CA PHE A 150 32.06 20.76 -16.91
C PHE A 150 30.72 20.20 -16.40
N LYS A 151 30.17 19.20 -17.10
CA LYS A 151 29.02 18.43 -16.63
C LYS A 151 29.51 17.20 -15.90
N VAL A 152 29.69 17.34 -14.59
CA VAL A 152 30.14 16.24 -13.72
C VAL A 152 28.98 15.31 -13.45
N LYS A 153 29.19 14.01 -13.67
CA LYS A 153 28.25 12.96 -13.26
C LYS A 153 28.94 12.09 -12.23
N TYR A 154 28.32 11.94 -11.06
CA TYR A 154 28.82 11.10 -9.99
C TYR A 154 27.68 10.35 -9.29
N PHE A 155 28.04 9.29 -8.60
CA PHE A 155 27.13 8.47 -7.81
C PHE A 155 27.63 8.36 -6.38
N LEU A 156 26.73 8.49 -5.41
CA LEU A 156 26.99 8.18 -4.01
C LEU A 156 26.47 6.78 -3.70
N ARG A 157 27.36 5.85 -3.40
CA ARG A 157 27.00 4.50 -2.96
C ARG A 157 27.12 4.40 -1.45
N PHE A 158 25.97 4.45 -0.78
CA PHE A 158 25.85 4.17 0.65
C PHE A 158 25.62 2.68 0.90
N SER A 159 25.80 2.26 2.15
CA SER A 159 25.40 0.93 2.59
C SER A 159 23.91 0.69 2.34
N SER A 160 23.53 -0.52 1.91
CA SER A 160 22.13 -0.89 1.69
C SER A 160 21.29 -0.83 2.97
N PHE A 161 21.89 -1.10 4.13
CA PHE A 161 21.22 -0.99 5.42
C PHE A 161 21.43 0.41 6.02
N GLN A 162 20.35 1.00 6.51
CA GLN A 162 20.38 2.22 7.33
C GLN A 162 20.97 1.87 8.70
N ARG A 163 21.95 2.65 9.16
CA ARG A 163 22.75 2.38 10.36
C ARG A 163 22.14 3.02 11.61
N ASN A 164 21.24 3.97 11.44
CA ASN A 164 20.56 4.65 12.54
C ASN A 164 19.50 3.74 13.19
N LYS A 165 19.80 3.22 14.39
CA LYS A 165 18.94 2.30 15.16
C LYS A 165 17.65 2.92 15.69
N TYR A 166 17.49 4.25 15.65
CA TYR A 166 16.30 4.93 16.17
C TYR A 166 15.09 4.87 15.23
N VAL A 167 15.21 4.26 14.04
CA VAL A 167 14.14 4.16 13.05
C VAL A 167 13.66 2.70 12.91
N SER A 168 12.99 2.21 13.96
CA SER A 168 12.12 1.02 14.02
C SER A 168 12.65 -0.34 13.52
N PHE A 169 12.44 -1.36 14.36
CA PHE A 169 13.06 -2.68 14.33
C PHE A 169 12.62 -3.70 13.25
N PHE A 170 11.87 -3.35 12.19
CA PHE A 170 11.23 -4.40 11.35
C PHE A 170 11.15 -4.16 9.84
N ARG A 171 12.07 -3.39 9.22
CA ARG A 171 12.25 -3.46 7.77
C ARG A 171 13.63 -3.04 7.30
N THR A 172 14.29 -3.92 6.55
CA THR A 172 15.47 -3.63 5.73
C THR A 172 15.04 -2.96 4.43
N ASP A 173 14.36 -1.82 4.51
CA ASP A 173 13.96 -1.07 3.31
C ASP A 173 15.17 -0.24 2.86
N GLY A 174 15.48 -0.30 1.57
CA GLY A 174 16.65 0.35 0.98
C GLY A 174 16.51 1.88 0.94
N TRP A 175 17.28 2.51 0.06
CA TRP A 175 17.21 3.97 -0.11
C TRP A 175 15.99 4.43 -0.91
N GLU A 176 15.26 3.52 -1.56
CA GLU A 176 14.08 3.82 -2.38
C GLU A 176 14.33 4.90 -3.46
N THR A 177 15.57 4.95 -4.00
CA THR A 177 15.97 5.93 -5.03
C THR A 177 15.29 5.71 -6.38
N GLY A 178 14.66 4.56 -6.59
CA GLY A 178 13.98 4.19 -7.83
C GLY A 178 12.55 4.72 -7.95
N VAL A 179 11.99 5.28 -6.88
CA VAL A 179 10.60 5.76 -6.85
C VAL A 179 10.53 7.17 -6.29
N LEU A 180 9.70 8.02 -6.93
CA LEU A 180 9.43 9.38 -6.43
C LEU A 180 8.39 9.37 -5.29
N PHE A 181 7.52 8.37 -5.26
CA PHE A 181 6.43 8.23 -4.30
C PHE A 181 6.33 6.79 -3.80
N PRO A 182 5.88 6.58 -2.54
CA PRO A 182 5.62 5.24 -2.06
C PRO A 182 4.51 4.58 -2.89
N PRO A 183 4.57 3.25 -3.14
CA PRO A 183 3.56 2.54 -3.92
C PRO A 183 2.16 2.60 -3.28
N PHE A 184 2.11 2.72 -1.96
CA PHE A 184 0.87 2.90 -1.19
C PHE A 184 0.96 4.21 -0.40
N PRO A 185 0.40 5.32 -0.89
CA PRO A 185 0.44 6.58 -0.17
C PRO A 185 -0.41 6.50 1.10
N SER A 186 0.15 6.99 2.21
CA SER A 186 -0.61 7.18 3.44
C SER A 186 -1.55 8.40 3.31
N LEU A 187 -2.70 8.36 4.01
CA LEU A 187 -3.62 9.50 4.07
C LEU A 187 -2.98 10.78 4.66
N GLY A 188 -1.99 10.59 5.53
CA GLY A 188 -1.26 11.66 6.20
C GLY A 188 0.18 11.80 5.70
N PRO A 189 0.90 12.81 6.23
CA PRO A 189 2.30 13.03 5.90
C PRO A 189 3.18 11.84 6.33
N ARG A 190 4.10 11.41 5.46
CA ARG A 190 5.16 10.45 5.80
C ARG A 190 5.90 10.91 7.06
N SER A 191 6.04 10.06 8.07
CA SER A 191 6.69 10.38 9.35
C SER A 191 6.28 11.76 9.90
N GLN A 192 5.00 11.90 10.24
CA GLN A 192 4.36 13.16 10.65
C GLN A 192 5.16 13.98 11.69
N SER A 193 5.77 13.34 12.69
CA SER A 193 6.52 14.00 13.76
C SER A 193 7.92 14.47 13.36
N ASN A 194 8.42 14.05 12.20
CA ASN A 194 9.82 14.19 11.84
C ASN A 194 10.00 15.24 10.74
N SER A 195 10.56 16.40 11.08
CA SER A 195 10.92 17.46 10.12
C SER A 195 11.94 16.99 9.09
N ASN A 196 12.82 16.04 9.46
CA ASN A 196 13.81 15.44 8.57
C ASN A 196 13.22 14.46 7.53
N GLY A 197 11.89 14.29 7.51
CA GLY A 197 11.18 13.42 6.56
C GLY A 197 11.09 11.96 6.98
N GLY A 198 11.85 11.49 7.97
CA GLY A 198 11.87 10.10 8.40
C GLY A 198 12.42 9.13 7.34
N HIS A 199 11.95 7.88 7.32
CA HIS A 199 12.48 6.82 6.44
C HIS A 199 12.05 6.99 4.97
N PRO A 200 12.96 6.90 3.98
CA PRO A 200 14.39 6.63 4.09
C PRO A 200 15.19 7.83 4.63
N GLY A 201 16.12 7.54 5.55
CA GLY A 201 16.80 8.53 6.39
C GLY A 201 17.88 9.37 5.69
N TYR A 202 17.57 10.05 4.58
CA TYR A 202 18.53 10.83 3.79
C TYR A 202 19.29 11.89 4.59
N ILE A 203 18.61 12.60 5.50
CA ILE A 203 19.24 13.57 6.39
C ILE A 203 19.97 12.85 7.53
N THR A 204 19.28 11.91 8.20
CA THR A 204 19.80 11.26 9.41
C THR A 204 21.01 10.34 9.18
N GLU A 205 21.15 9.78 7.98
CA GLU A 205 22.31 8.96 7.58
C GLU A 205 23.43 9.79 6.94
N GLY A 206 23.23 11.10 6.75
CA GLY A 206 24.22 12.01 6.16
C GLY A 206 24.33 11.93 4.63
N PHE A 207 23.32 11.40 3.93
CA PHE A 207 23.31 11.37 2.47
C PHE A 207 23.34 12.79 1.89
N LEU A 208 22.45 13.67 2.37
CA LEU A 208 22.39 15.06 1.89
C LEU A 208 23.64 15.85 2.28
N ALA A 209 24.19 15.62 3.48
CA ALA A 209 25.44 16.26 3.91
C ALA A 209 26.62 15.87 3.03
N MET A 210 26.74 14.57 2.69
CA MET A 210 27.78 14.10 1.77
C MET A 210 27.59 14.64 0.35
N GLN A 211 26.36 14.66 -0.15
CA GLN A 211 26.06 15.23 -1.46
C GLN A 211 26.44 16.71 -1.50
N HIS A 212 26.04 17.47 -0.49
CA HIS A 212 26.35 18.89 -0.40
C HIS A 212 27.86 19.14 -0.32
N ALA A 213 28.59 18.38 0.49
CA ALA A 213 30.04 18.51 0.61
C ALA A 213 30.78 18.16 -0.70
N VAL A 214 30.34 17.13 -1.42
CA VAL A 214 30.91 16.77 -2.73
C VAL A 214 30.63 17.86 -3.77
N ASP A 215 29.41 18.39 -3.82
CA ASP A 215 29.04 19.47 -4.74
C ASP A 215 29.84 20.75 -4.43
N GLN A 216 29.97 21.12 -3.15
CA GLN A 216 30.82 22.22 -2.71
C GLN A 216 32.28 22.01 -3.13
N ALA A 217 32.83 20.80 -2.96
CA ALA A 217 34.21 20.50 -3.33
C ALA A 217 34.44 20.57 -4.85
N ILE A 218 33.47 20.12 -5.66
CA ILE A 218 33.51 20.27 -7.12
C ILE A 218 33.46 21.75 -7.52
N MET A 219 32.61 22.57 -6.89
CA MET A 219 32.57 24.01 -7.14
C MET A 219 33.91 24.69 -6.77
N LYS A 220 34.48 24.34 -5.62
CA LYS A 220 35.80 24.83 -5.17
C LYS A 220 36.92 24.42 -6.14
N TYR A 221 36.84 23.23 -6.74
CA TYR A 221 37.80 22.77 -7.73
C TYR A 221 37.82 23.67 -8.98
N TYR A 222 36.66 24.07 -9.49
CA TYR A 222 36.60 24.96 -10.66
C TYR A 222 36.93 26.42 -10.36
N ASN A 223 36.44 26.95 -9.24
CA ASN A 223 36.74 28.32 -8.84
C ASN A 223 36.70 28.46 -7.31
N HIS A 224 37.86 28.29 -6.69
CA HIS A 224 38.00 28.35 -5.23
C HIS A 224 37.56 29.71 -4.65
N THR A 225 38.05 30.82 -5.23
CA THR A 225 37.83 32.17 -4.69
C THR A 225 36.38 32.61 -4.80
N ALA A 226 35.73 32.36 -5.93
CA ALA A 226 34.32 32.70 -6.11
C ALA A 226 33.42 31.85 -5.21
N THR A 227 33.71 30.55 -5.11
CA THR A 227 32.94 29.62 -4.28
C THR A 227 33.05 29.94 -2.79
N GLN A 228 34.24 30.29 -2.32
CA GLN A 228 34.44 30.68 -0.93
C GLN A 228 33.65 31.94 -0.55
N LYS A 229 33.59 32.95 -1.44
CA LYS A 229 32.76 34.14 -1.23
C LYS A 229 31.27 33.79 -1.22
N LEU A 230 30.83 32.93 -2.15
CA LEU A 230 29.43 32.50 -2.24
C LEU A 230 28.93 31.85 -0.94
N PHE A 231 29.69 30.91 -0.38
CA PHE A 231 29.29 30.20 0.84
C PHE A 231 29.54 30.99 2.14
N GLN A 232 30.17 32.17 2.06
CA GLN A 232 30.16 33.13 3.17
C GLN A 232 28.83 33.89 3.25
N ASP A 233 28.21 34.16 2.11
CA ASP A 233 26.98 34.95 2.02
C ASP A 233 25.71 34.09 1.92
N VAL A 234 25.82 32.82 1.49
CA VAL A 234 24.68 31.93 1.22
C VAL A 234 24.73 30.70 2.11
N THR A 235 23.60 30.42 2.76
CA THR A 235 23.37 29.21 3.55
C THR A 235 22.32 28.32 2.89
N VAL A 236 22.54 27.01 2.89
CA VAL A 236 21.67 26.04 2.21
C VAL A 236 20.94 25.20 3.25
N PHE A 237 19.61 25.22 3.17
CA PHE A 237 18.74 24.43 4.04
C PHE A 237 17.80 23.57 3.21
N VAL A 238 17.37 22.47 3.81
CA VAL A 238 16.29 21.65 3.29
C VAL A 238 15.08 21.83 4.20
N GLN A 239 13.95 22.19 3.61
CA GLN A 239 12.68 22.26 4.33
C GLN A 239 11.67 21.38 3.63
N ARG A 240 10.97 20.58 4.43
CA ARG A 240 9.86 19.79 3.94
C ARG A 240 8.66 20.71 3.66
N PHE A 241 7.97 20.46 2.56
CA PHE A 241 6.72 21.16 2.26
C PHE A 241 5.68 20.98 3.38
N PRO A 242 4.95 22.04 3.74
CA PRO A 242 3.87 21.95 4.71
C PRO A 242 2.79 20.98 4.20
N TYR A 243 2.15 20.26 5.13
CA TYR A 243 1.06 19.35 4.79
C TYR A 243 -0.27 19.94 5.26
N PRO A 244 -1.30 20.00 4.38
CA PRO A 244 -2.59 20.59 4.73
C PRO A 244 -3.30 19.79 5.83
N GLU A 245 -4.29 20.41 6.47
CA GLU A 245 -5.18 19.70 7.38
C GLU A 245 -5.94 18.60 6.62
N TYR A 246 -6.01 17.41 7.20
CA TYR A 246 -6.73 16.28 6.63
C TYR A 246 -7.62 15.61 7.68
N SER A 247 -8.69 14.97 7.21
CA SER A 247 -9.58 14.19 8.05
C SER A 247 -9.16 12.72 8.00
N HIS A 248 -8.92 12.14 9.18
CA HIS A 248 -8.58 10.75 9.34
C HIS A 248 -9.77 9.97 9.89
N ASP A 249 -10.31 9.09 9.04
CA ASP A 249 -11.45 8.24 9.34
C ASP A 249 -10.99 6.79 9.53
N TYR A 250 -10.72 6.40 10.78
CA TYR A 250 -10.33 5.02 11.12
C TYR A 250 -11.42 4.00 10.77
N PHE A 251 -12.70 4.42 10.76
CA PHE A 251 -13.79 3.54 10.38
C PHE A 251 -13.63 3.10 8.94
N PHE A 252 -13.19 3.97 8.02
CA PHE A 252 -13.04 3.61 6.61
C PHE A 252 -12.00 2.50 6.38
N THR A 253 -10.87 2.55 7.10
CA THR A 253 -9.85 1.48 7.02
C THR A 253 -10.40 0.16 7.55
N PHE A 254 -11.09 0.18 8.69
CA PHE A 254 -11.74 -1.00 9.26
C PHE A 254 -12.83 -1.55 8.33
N PHE A 255 -13.67 -0.66 7.79
CA PHE A 255 -14.74 -0.95 6.85
C PHE A 255 -14.23 -1.67 5.60
N GLY A 256 -13.11 -1.21 5.02
CA GLY A 256 -12.50 -1.84 3.85
C GLY A 256 -12.09 -3.30 4.05
N ILE A 257 -11.72 -3.70 5.28
CA ILE A 257 -11.33 -5.08 5.61
C ILE A 257 -12.56 -5.93 5.96
N VAL A 258 -13.52 -5.35 6.69
CA VAL A 258 -14.62 -6.10 7.31
C VAL A 258 -15.79 -6.32 6.36
N ILE A 259 -16.11 -5.36 5.49
CA ILE A 259 -17.26 -5.45 4.58
C ILE A 259 -17.22 -6.65 3.64
N PRO A 260 -16.11 -6.95 2.95
CA PRO A 260 -16.05 -8.11 2.07
C PRO A 260 -16.36 -9.41 2.82
N LEU A 261 -15.87 -9.55 4.06
CA LEU A 261 -16.14 -10.70 4.92
C LEU A 261 -17.62 -10.77 5.32
N VAL A 262 -18.22 -9.64 5.71
CA VAL A 262 -19.63 -9.57 6.10
C VAL A 262 -20.55 -9.95 4.94
N ILE A 263 -20.31 -9.40 3.74
CA ILE A 263 -21.07 -9.74 2.52
C ILE A 263 -20.94 -11.24 2.24
N LEU A 264 -19.73 -11.79 2.33
CA LEU A 264 -19.47 -13.21 2.14
C LEU A 264 -20.28 -14.08 3.12
N PHE A 265 -20.28 -13.75 4.42
CA PHE A 265 -21.04 -14.51 5.41
C PHE A 265 -22.54 -14.46 5.16
N ILE A 266 -23.11 -13.28 4.89
CA ILE A 266 -24.55 -13.12 4.61
C ILE A 266 -24.94 -13.90 3.35
N PHE A 267 -24.13 -13.81 2.29
CA PHE A 267 -24.45 -14.46 1.01
C PHE A 267 -24.22 -15.98 1.06
N SER A 268 -23.30 -16.45 1.90
CA SER A 268 -22.99 -17.88 2.07
C SER A 268 -24.18 -18.69 2.55
N MET A 269 -25.03 -18.13 3.42
CA MET A 269 -26.21 -18.81 3.93
C MET A 269 -27.21 -19.07 2.80
N ASN A 270 -27.52 -18.06 2.00
CA ASN A 270 -28.37 -18.23 0.82
C ASN A 270 -27.80 -19.25 -0.17
N HIS A 271 -26.49 -19.18 -0.42
CA HIS A 271 -25.77 -20.11 -1.28
C HIS A 271 -25.93 -21.57 -0.80
N LEU A 272 -25.75 -21.82 0.50
CA LEU A 272 -25.92 -23.16 1.09
C LEU A 272 -27.37 -23.63 1.01
N THR A 273 -28.35 -22.76 1.32
CA THR A 273 -29.76 -23.17 1.23
C THR A 273 -30.24 -23.37 -0.22
N LEU A 274 -29.60 -22.73 -1.20
CA LEU A 274 -29.82 -22.97 -2.62
C LEU A 274 -29.38 -24.37 -3.00
N ILE A 275 -28.11 -24.69 -2.76
CA ILE A 275 -27.56 -26.01 -3.06
C ILE A 275 -28.36 -27.10 -2.34
N GLN A 276 -28.62 -26.94 -1.04
CA GLN A 276 -29.40 -27.90 -0.28
C GLN A 276 -30.79 -28.12 -0.88
N SER A 277 -31.47 -27.06 -1.33
CA SER A 277 -32.81 -27.18 -1.92
C SER A 277 -32.81 -27.94 -3.25
N ILE A 278 -31.77 -27.75 -4.07
CA ILE A 278 -31.62 -28.42 -5.37
C ILE A 278 -31.25 -29.90 -5.15
N VAL A 279 -30.27 -30.16 -4.27
CA VAL A 279 -29.80 -31.52 -3.98
C VAL A 279 -30.91 -32.33 -3.33
N TRP A 280 -31.66 -31.77 -2.38
CA TRP A 280 -32.82 -32.43 -1.77
C TRP A 280 -33.90 -32.79 -2.79
N GLU A 281 -34.18 -31.91 -3.75
CA GLU A 281 -35.14 -32.20 -4.83
C GLU A 281 -34.64 -33.31 -5.76
N LYS A 282 -33.33 -33.34 -6.01
CA LYS A 282 -32.65 -34.38 -6.81
C LYS A 282 -32.65 -35.73 -6.09
N GLU A 283 -32.33 -35.77 -4.80
CA GLU A 283 -32.31 -36.98 -3.97
C GLU A 283 -33.68 -37.67 -3.95
N LYS A 284 -34.75 -36.89 -3.77
CA LYS A 284 -36.14 -37.39 -3.78
C LYS A 284 -36.71 -37.67 -5.17
N ARG A 285 -35.92 -37.48 -6.23
CA ARG A 285 -36.35 -37.62 -7.64
C ARG A 285 -37.57 -36.76 -8.01
N LEU A 286 -37.82 -35.68 -7.25
CA LEU A 286 -38.94 -34.78 -7.49
C LEU A 286 -38.75 -34.00 -8.80
N LYS A 287 -37.49 -33.71 -9.16
CA LYS A 287 -37.14 -33.13 -10.46
C LYS A 287 -37.65 -33.97 -11.63
N GLU A 288 -37.36 -35.27 -11.62
CA GLU A 288 -37.78 -36.19 -12.69
C GLU A 288 -39.31 -36.33 -12.75
N TYR A 289 -39.96 -36.38 -11.59
CA TYR A 289 -41.42 -36.37 -11.51
C TYR A 289 -42.04 -35.11 -12.15
N LEU A 290 -41.47 -33.93 -11.89
CA LEU A 290 -41.92 -32.67 -12.50
C LEU A 290 -41.71 -32.66 -14.02
N LEU A 291 -40.62 -33.26 -14.52
CA LEU A 291 -40.39 -33.42 -15.95
C LEU A 291 -41.44 -34.36 -16.58
N MET A 292 -41.82 -35.46 -15.91
CA MET A 292 -42.88 -36.37 -16.37
C MET A 292 -44.26 -35.72 -16.45
N ILE A 293 -44.55 -34.74 -15.58
CA ILE A 293 -45.80 -33.94 -15.63
C ILE A 293 -45.82 -32.96 -16.83
N GLY A 294 -44.71 -32.82 -17.56
CA GLY A 294 -44.60 -31.96 -18.74
C GLY A 294 -44.16 -30.53 -18.41
N LEU A 295 -43.33 -30.36 -17.38
CA LEU A 295 -42.51 -29.16 -17.15
C LEU A 295 -41.16 -29.32 -17.86
N SER A 296 -40.62 -28.23 -18.39
CA SER A 296 -39.31 -28.26 -19.05
C SER A 296 -38.16 -27.99 -18.07
N ASN A 297 -36.97 -28.55 -18.34
CA ASN A 297 -35.80 -28.41 -17.47
C ASN A 297 -35.35 -26.94 -17.30
N TRP A 298 -35.41 -26.13 -18.37
CA TRP A 298 -35.11 -24.69 -18.30
C TRP A 298 -36.02 -23.95 -17.33
N MET A 299 -37.32 -24.26 -17.29
CA MET A 299 -38.26 -23.62 -16.37
C MET A 299 -37.91 -23.90 -14.91
N LEU A 300 -37.40 -25.10 -14.59
CA LEU A 300 -36.97 -25.45 -13.23
C LEU A 300 -35.80 -24.59 -12.78
N TRP A 301 -34.74 -24.50 -13.60
CA TRP A 301 -33.57 -23.66 -13.32
C TRP A 301 -33.93 -22.18 -13.24
N ALA A 302 -34.75 -21.69 -14.18
CA ALA A 302 -35.23 -20.32 -14.18
C ALA A 302 -36.07 -20.03 -12.92
N ALA A 303 -36.93 -20.94 -12.49
CA ALA A 303 -37.73 -20.76 -11.28
C ALA A 303 -36.84 -20.66 -10.03
N TYR A 304 -35.83 -21.52 -9.90
CA TYR A 304 -34.82 -21.38 -8.84
C TYR A 304 -34.08 -20.04 -8.94
N PHE A 305 -33.65 -19.64 -10.13
CA PHE A 305 -32.93 -18.39 -10.35
C PHE A 305 -33.73 -17.18 -9.87
N PHE A 306 -34.98 -17.02 -10.33
CA PHE A 306 -35.80 -15.85 -9.96
C PHE A 306 -36.21 -15.86 -8.48
N THR A 307 -36.49 -17.03 -7.90
CA THR A 307 -36.80 -17.10 -6.45
C THR A 307 -35.63 -16.65 -5.58
N PHE A 308 -34.42 -17.14 -5.85
CA PHE A 308 -33.24 -16.74 -5.08
C PHE A 308 -32.75 -15.34 -5.43
N LEU A 309 -32.85 -14.91 -6.68
CA LEU A 309 -32.56 -13.53 -7.08
C LEU A 309 -33.46 -12.54 -6.33
N SER A 310 -34.75 -12.86 -6.15
CA SER A 310 -35.67 -12.04 -5.36
C SER A 310 -35.24 -11.98 -3.89
N LEU A 311 -34.79 -13.09 -3.29
CA LEU A 311 -34.30 -13.12 -1.91
C LEU A 311 -33.03 -12.28 -1.76
N TYR A 312 -32.03 -12.50 -2.63
CA TYR A 312 -30.82 -11.68 -2.67
C TYR A 312 -31.14 -10.20 -2.85
N SER A 313 -32.10 -9.85 -3.72
CA SER A 313 -32.51 -8.46 -3.93
C SER A 313 -33.05 -7.81 -2.64
N VAL A 314 -33.85 -8.52 -1.84
CA VAL A 314 -34.35 -8.02 -0.56
C VAL A 314 -33.21 -7.77 0.44
N ILE A 315 -32.25 -8.70 0.53
CA ILE A 315 -31.08 -8.56 1.41
C ILE A 315 -30.20 -7.39 0.97
N ILE A 316 -29.93 -7.28 -0.34
CA ILE A 316 -29.14 -6.21 -0.92
C ILE A 316 -29.83 -4.86 -0.65
N LEU A 317 -31.14 -4.76 -0.82
CA LEU A 317 -31.89 -3.55 -0.48
C LEU A 317 -31.71 -3.19 1.01
N LEU A 318 -31.83 -4.16 1.91
CA LEU A 318 -31.62 -3.94 3.34
C LEU A 318 -30.19 -3.48 3.65
N MET A 319 -29.19 -4.08 3.02
CA MET A 319 -27.78 -3.67 3.14
C MET A 319 -27.54 -2.26 2.59
N CYS A 320 -28.13 -1.92 1.44
CA CYS A 320 -28.06 -0.56 0.89
C CYS A 320 -28.71 0.46 1.84
N ILE A 321 -29.88 0.16 2.42
CA ILE A 321 -30.51 1.03 3.43
C ILE A 321 -29.55 1.27 4.60
N VAL A 322 -28.85 0.25 5.07
CA VAL A 322 -27.88 0.35 6.17
C VAL A 322 -26.64 1.17 5.77
N PHE A 323 -26.07 0.93 4.58
CA PHE A 323 -24.88 1.65 4.11
C PHE A 323 -25.13 3.14 3.84
N PHE A 324 -26.36 3.50 3.47
CA PHE A 324 -26.74 4.88 3.18
C PHE A 324 -27.64 5.49 4.26
N ALA A 325 -27.82 4.80 5.40
CA ALA A 325 -28.57 5.33 6.52
C ALA A 325 -27.93 6.64 6.99
N LYS A 326 -28.76 7.68 7.13
CA LYS A 326 -28.33 8.97 7.68
C LYS A 326 -28.15 8.81 9.19
N ILE A 327 -26.91 8.63 9.61
CA ILE A 327 -26.51 8.51 11.02
C ILE A 327 -25.46 9.57 11.30
N GLU A 328 -25.54 10.20 12.48
CA GLU A 328 -24.50 11.10 12.96
C GLU A 328 -23.25 10.29 13.37
N PRO A 329 -22.02 10.72 12.99
CA PRO A 329 -21.67 12.00 12.37
C PRO A 329 -21.79 12.03 10.83
N VAL A 330 -21.64 10.90 10.14
CA VAL A 330 -21.66 10.79 8.67
C VAL A 330 -22.17 9.39 8.28
N PRO A 331 -22.90 9.23 7.16
CA PRO A 331 -23.23 7.91 6.62
C PRO A 331 -21.99 7.02 6.47
N VAL A 332 -22.24 5.71 6.42
CA VAL A 332 -21.20 4.68 6.26
C VAL A 332 -20.47 4.86 4.93
N ILE A 333 -21.23 5.05 3.85
CA ILE A 333 -20.71 5.39 2.53
C ILE A 333 -21.21 6.79 2.17
N GLN A 334 -20.30 7.76 2.12
CA GLN A 334 -20.66 9.17 1.94
C GLN A 334 -20.73 9.61 0.47
N HIS A 335 -19.80 9.13 -0.36
CA HIS A 335 -19.53 9.71 -1.68
C HIS A 335 -19.93 8.83 -2.86
N SER A 336 -20.59 7.70 -2.60
CA SER A 336 -21.01 6.76 -3.66
C SER A 336 -22.50 6.85 -3.91
N ASP A 337 -22.90 6.68 -5.17
CA ASP A 337 -24.31 6.57 -5.52
C ASP A 337 -24.89 5.21 -5.05
N PRO A 338 -26.04 5.20 -4.34
CA PRO A 338 -26.66 3.95 -3.88
C PRO A 338 -27.02 2.97 -4.99
N SER A 339 -27.40 3.49 -6.17
CA SER A 339 -27.74 2.68 -7.34
C SER A 339 -26.56 1.86 -7.84
N LEU A 340 -25.35 2.43 -7.86
CA LEU A 340 -24.14 1.74 -8.30
C LEU A 340 -23.78 0.58 -7.36
N VAL A 341 -23.88 0.81 -6.04
CA VAL A 341 -23.64 -0.24 -5.05
C VAL A 341 -24.68 -1.35 -5.16
N PHE A 342 -25.95 -1.00 -5.37
CA PHE A 342 -27.02 -1.97 -5.58
C PHE A 342 -26.75 -2.85 -6.81
N VAL A 343 -26.44 -2.25 -7.97
CA VAL A 343 -26.14 -2.98 -9.20
C VAL A 343 -24.91 -3.87 -9.04
N PHE A 344 -23.86 -3.37 -8.39
CA PHE A 344 -22.66 -4.15 -8.11
C PHE A 344 -22.95 -5.42 -7.30
N LEU A 345 -23.70 -5.27 -6.19
CA LEU A 345 -24.09 -6.41 -5.35
C LEU A 345 -25.07 -7.36 -6.06
N LEU A 346 -25.93 -6.83 -6.94
CA LEU A 346 -26.84 -7.64 -7.75
C LEU A 346 -26.07 -8.50 -8.76
N CYS A 347 -25.08 -7.93 -9.46
CA CYS A 347 -24.18 -8.68 -10.34
C CYS A 347 -23.43 -9.78 -9.57
N PHE A 348 -22.96 -9.48 -8.36
CA PHE A 348 -22.31 -10.46 -7.49
C PHE A 348 -23.26 -11.60 -7.08
N ALA A 349 -24.52 -11.29 -6.74
CA ALA A 349 -25.54 -12.28 -6.44
C ALA A 349 -25.86 -13.17 -7.64
N ILE A 350 -26.00 -12.60 -8.85
CA ILE A 350 -26.23 -13.35 -10.09
C ILE A 350 -25.07 -14.34 -10.33
N ALA A 351 -23.82 -13.88 -10.21
CA ALA A 351 -22.65 -14.74 -10.35
C ALA A 351 -22.64 -15.87 -9.32
N THR A 352 -23.02 -15.56 -8.07
CA THR A 352 -23.09 -16.54 -6.98
C THR A 352 -24.17 -17.59 -7.22
N ILE A 353 -25.35 -17.21 -7.74
CA ILE A 353 -26.42 -18.16 -8.08
C ILE A 353 -25.97 -19.12 -9.18
N PHE A 354 -25.35 -18.62 -10.26
CA PHE A 354 -24.84 -19.48 -11.32
C PHE A 354 -23.73 -20.41 -10.82
N PHE A 355 -22.86 -19.91 -9.94
CA PHE A 355 -21.86 -20.74 -9.28
C PHE A 355 -22.50 -21.84 -8.43
N SER A 356 -23.55 -21.53 -7.64
CA SER A 356 -24.30 -22.54 -6.89
C SER A 356 -24.94 -23.59 -7.79
N PHE A 357 -25.50 -23.19 -8.94
CA PHE A 357 -26.06 -24.13 -9.91
C PHE A 357 -24.99 -25.09 -10.41
N MET A 358 -23.84 -24.57 -10.83
CA MET A 358 -22.70 -25.39 -11.24
C MET A 358 -22.31 -26.37 -10.13
N VAL A 359 -22.10 -25.88 -8.91
CA VAL A 359 -21.70 -26.70 -7.75
C VAL A 359 -22.74 -27.78 -7.44
N SER A 360 -24.04 -27.45 -7.49
CA SER A 360 -25.13 -28.38 -7.22
C SER A 360 -25.14 -29.60 -8.14
N THR A 361 -24.58 -29.49 -9.36
CA THR A 361 -24.55 -30.61 -10.31
C THR A 361 -23.62 -31.74 -9.87
N PHE A 362 -22.56 -31.43 -9.11
CA PHE A 362 -21.58 -32.42 -8.63
C PHE A 362 -22.13 -33.31 -7.52
N PHE A 363 -23.19 -32.89 -6.83
CA PHE A 363 -23.79 -33.65 -5.72
C PHE A 363 -24.94 -34.53 -6.23
N ASN A 364 -24.87 -35.82 -5.93
CA ASN A 364 -25.91 -36.81 -6.27
C ASN A 364 -26.70 -37.30 -5.05
N LYS A 365 -26.28 -36.91 -3.85
CA LYS A 365 -26.91 -37.13 -2.55
C LYS A 365 -26.66 -35.91 -1.69
#